data_AF-A0A8C1S5H0-F1
#
_entry.id   AF-A0A8C1S5H0-F1
#
_cell.length_a   1.000
_cell.length_b   1.000
_cell.length_c   1.000
_cell.angle_alpha   90.00
_cell.angle_beta   90.00
_cell.angle_gamma   90.00
#
_symmetry.space_group_name_H-M   'P 1'
#
loop_
_entity.id
_entity.type
_entity.pdbx_description
1 polymer ?
#
loop_
_entity_poly.entity_id
_entity_poly.type
_entity_poly.pdbx_seq_one_letter_code
_entity_poly.pdbx_strand_id
1 'polypeptide(L)'
;MAKPKNIKSFKKLEQLLNEYAEQIQELCRLNDIWPKGNKGQKKRIKDAAKELKELMKTEDQSFDVSSILSNIESATEMIKKTIEELESDSDPVQPCNVRSMPQVLCDTKKKMIASGAVKHDHKIMRFMKDLKTNQKPFPAIQKLFQVEMSYKLRTAYNKMGIDTKGCETCELEDDSEWEVQKPSEVTADANIKYSVSSSAGQYECSETGLRWRCDTDVSLEYQFVDWESLHEDIMKNYKPCGPLMDITVTSGTLEEIHLPHFICVDSVSSSDDAVKALHVNGSEASLERCELTRFHAKLLNPTFSLLGVIAHLHQYFTMKFHCETLIYRNKIAALNLHVYLILKDEKLKKDVKEKEKSNMEIVKPTPDEALKIDNCYTLKTSCDSKIKPPNLQLIPCKANFFDLYIQDAKKPIELYIKTKEDKTIWDVNIESDEFNINSPVCKLQYNFIIHTYLHML
;
A
#
# COMPACT_ATOMS: atom_id res chain seq x y z
N MET A 1 6.96 0.96 -30.10
CA MET A 1 6.52 -0.15 -29.23
C MET A 1 6.70 -1.47 -29.97
N ALA A 2 7.63 -2.32 -29.51
CA ALA A 2 7.84 -3.64 -30.12
C ALA A 2 6.74 -4.60 -29.65
N LYS A 3 6.06 -5.28 -30.58
CA LYS A 3 5.11 -6.36 -30.26
C LYS A 3 5.83 -7.45 -29.44
N PRO A 4 5.21 -8.03 -28.39
CA PRO A 4 5.84 -9.10 -27.62
C PRO A 4 6.15 -10.31 -28.52
N LYS A 5 7.33 -10.91 -28.31
CA LYS A 5 7.75 -12.14 -28.99
C LYS A 5 6.79 -13.27 -28.61
N ASN A 6 5.78 -13.49 -29.45
CA ASN A 6 4.82 -14.58 -29.43
C ASN A 6 5.47 -15.87 -28.85
N ILE A 7 5.17 -16.20 -27.59
CA ILE A 7 5.78 -17.33 -26.87
C ILE A 7 5.17 -18.61 -27.44
N LYS A 8 5.82 -19.16 -28.48
CA LYS A 8 5.28 -20.31 -29.25
C LYS A 8 5.66 -21.69 -28.70
N SER A 9 6.50 -21.80 -27.66
CA SER A 9 6.99 -23.11 -27.19
C SER A 9 6.73 -23.37 -25.71
N PHE A 10 6.28 -24.60 -25.43
CA PHE A 10 6.05 -25.14 -24.08
C PHE A 10 7.26 -24.97 -23.15
N LYS A 11 8.47 -25.22 -23.70
CA LYS A 11 9.73 -25.08 -22.97
C LYS A 11 10.01 -23.65 -22.51
N LYS A 12 9.61 -22.65 -23.32
CA LYS A 12 9.77 -21.23 -22.95
C LYS A 12 8.80 -20.83 -21.84
N LEU A 13 7.58 -21.37 -21.83
CA LEU A 13 6.61 -21.17 -20.73
C LEU A 13 7.12 -21.77 -19.42
N GLU A 14 7.63 -23.01 -19.47
CA GLU A 14 8.24 -23.64 -18.29
C GLU A 14 9.41 -22.81 -17.77
N GLN A 15 10.29 -22.31 -18.64
CA GLN A 15 11.42 -21.48 -18.24
C GLN A 15 10.97 -20.19 -17.55
N LEU A 16 9.99 -19.49 -18.12
CA LEU A 16 9.45 -18.25 -17.55
C LEU A 16 8.86 -18.48 -16.14
N LEU A 17 8.03 -19.52 -15.98
CA LEU A 17 7.42 -19.85 -14.69
C LEU A 17 8.45 -20.32 -13.65
N ASN A 18 9.49 -21.04 -14.08
CA ASN A 18 10.57 -21.45 -13.18
C ASN A 18 11.38 -20.25 -12.70
N GLU A 19 11.78 -19.35 -13.61
CA GLU A 19 12.51 -18.14 -13.25
C GLU A 19 11.70 -17.32 -12.23
N TYR A 20 10.43 -17.07 -12.51
CA TYR A 20 9.55 -16.34 -11.62
C TYR A 20 9.44 -17.00 -10.23
N ALA A 21 9.29 -18.33 -10.18
CA ALA A 21 9.25 -19.08 -8.94
C ALA A 21 10.56 -19.02 -8.14
N GLU A 22 11.71 -19.05 -8.82
CA GLU A 22 13.03 -18.97 -8.19
C GLU A 22 13.27 -17.60 -7.57
N GLN A 23 12.91 -16.51 -8.27
CA GLN A 23 13.03 -15.16 -7.73
C GLN A 23 12.13 -14.95 -6.50
N ILE A 24 10.89 -15.44 -6.51
CA ILE A 24 10.02 -15.39 -5.31
C ILE A 24 10.67 -16.14 -4.14
N GLN A 25 11.25 -17.30 -4.40
CA GLN A 25 11.87 -18.12 -3.36
C GLN A 25 13.12 -17.45 -2.78
N GLU A 26 13.91 -16.78 -3.61
CA GLU A 26 15.07 -16.03 -3.16
C GLU A 26 14.66 -14.83 -2.30
N LEU A 27 13.64 -14.09 -2.73
CA LEU A 27 13.06 -13.02 -1.93
C LEU A 27 12.54 -13.53 -0.56
N CYS A 28 11.89 -14.71 -0.53
CA CYS A 28 11.47 -15.34 0.72
C CYS A 28 12.66 -15.68 1.63
N ARG A 29 13.76 -16.18 1.05
CA ARG A 29 14.98 -16.55 1.77
C ARG A 29 15.64 -15.34 2.43
N LEU A 30 15.73 -14.21 1.72
CA LEU A 30 16.29 -12.96 2.25
C LEU A 30 15.46 -12.38 3.40
N ASN A 31 14.16 -12.68 3.42
CA ASN A 31 13.23 -12.22 4.46
C ASN A 31 12.99 -13.25 5.58
N ASP A 32 13.85 -14.27 5.72
CA ASP A 32 13.71 -15.35 6.70
C ASP A 32 12.33 -16.03 6.67
N ILE A 33 11.75 -16.20 5.48
CA ILE A 33 10.47 -16.89 5.27
C ILE A 33 10.75 -18.31 4.79
N TRP A 34 10.23 -19.27 5.54
CA TRP A 34 10.34 -20.70 5.24
C TRP A 34 8.96 -21.27 4.91
N PRO A 35 8.38 -20.97 3.73
CA PRO A 35 7.05 -21.45 3.39
C PRO A 35 7.04 -22.99 3.27
N LYS A 36 5.90 -23.61 3.56
CA LYS A 36 5.77 -25.08 3.52
C LYS A 36 6.20 -25.65 2.16
N GLY A 37 7.22 -26.51 2.19
CA GLY A 37 7.60 -27.52 1.20
C GLY A 37 7.53 -27.18 -0.30
N ASN A 38 8.68 -26.97 -0.93
CA ASN A 38 8.85 -26.97 -2.40
C ASN A 38 8.70 -28.36 -3.06
N LYS A 39 8.28 -29.38 -2.29
CA LYS A 39 8.07 -30.73 -2.81
C LYS A 39 7.00 -30.68 -3.91
N GLY A 40 7.40 -31.02 -5.13
CA GLY A 40 6.52 -31.08 -6.29
C GLY A 40 6.37 -29.78 -7.10
N GLN A 41 7.12 -28.71 -6.80
CA GLN A 41 7.02 -27.43 -7.51
C GLN A 41 7.30 -27.56 -9.01
N LYS A 42 8.37 -28.27 -9.39
CA LYS A 42 8.68 -28.56 -10.81
C LYS A 42 7.52 -29.24 -11.54
N LYS A 43 6.83 -30.18 -10.87
CA LYS A 43 5.67 -30.86 -11.44
C LYS A 43 4.51 -29.89 -11.65
N ARG A 44 4.21 -29.05 -10.67
CA ARG A 44 3.13 -28.05 -10.77
C ARG A 44 3.40 -27.00 -11.84
N ILE A 45 4.64 -26.54 -11.97
CA ILE A 45 5.06 -25.64 -13.05
C ILE A 45 4.85 -26.30 -14.41
N LYS A 46 5.25 -27.56 -14.57
CA LYS A 46 5.02 -28.34 -15.79
C LYS A 46 3.54 -28.51 -16.12
N ASP A 47 2.72 -28.82 -15.12
CA ASP A 47 1.27 -29.00 -15.27
C ASP A 47 0.61 -27.66 -15.65
N ALA A 48 0.98 -26.55 -15.01
CA ALA A 48 0.48 -25.21 -15.31
C ALA A 48 0.93 -24.70 -16.69
N ALA A 49 2.18 -24.93 -17.08
CA ALA A 49 2.67 -24.60 -18.42
C ALA A 49 1.89 -25.34 -19.52
N LYS A 50 1.42 -26.57 -19.22
CA LYS A 50 0.62 -27.36 -20.15
C LYS A 50 -0.76 -26.74 -20.31
N GLU A 51 -1.41 -26.39 -19.21
CA GLU A 51 -2.70 -25.70 -19.21
C GLU A 51 -2.63 -24.33 -19.91
N LEU A 52 -1.61 -23.51 -19.62
CA LEU A 52 -1.40 -22.22 -20.29
C LEU A 52 -1.23 -22.39 -21.79
N LYS A 53 -0.49 -23.41 -22.21
CA LYS A 53 -0.32 -23.69 -23.64
C LYS A 53 -1.65 -24.06 -24.31
N GLU A 54 -2.51 -24.83 -23.66
CA GLU A 54 -3.84 -25.14 -24.21
C GLU A 54 -4.73 -23.89 -24.25
N LEU A 55 -4.67 -23.03 -23.23
CA LEU A 55 -5.35 -21.73 -23.21
C LEU A 55 -4.87 -20.81 -24.36
N MET A 56 -3.58 -20.80 -24.68
CA MET A 56 -3.03 -20.01 -25.80
C MET A 56 -3.46 -20.51 -27.18
N LYS A 57 -3.96 -21.75 -27.30
CA LYS A 57 -4.43 -22.30 -28.58
C LYS A 57 -5.91 -22.03 -28.83
N THR A 58 -6.68 -21.67 -27.81
CA THR A 58 -8.10 -21.37 -28.02
C THR A 58 -8.20 -20.04 -28.75
N GLU A 59 -8.95 -19.99 -29.86
CA GLU A 59 -9.32 -18.74 -30.57
C GLU A 59 -10.28 -17.85 -29.75
N ASP A 60 -10.52 -18.23 -28.49
CA ASP A 60 -11.40 -17.56 -27.55
C ASP A 60 -10.75 -16.24 -27.11
N GLN A 61 -11.26 -15.13 -27.66
CA GLN A 61 -10.80 -13.78 -27.35
C GLN A 61 -11.13 -13.34 -25.91
N SER A 62 -11.80 -14.18 -25.12
CA SER A 62 -12.18 -13.86 -23.73
C SER A 62 -11.00 -13.79 -22.76
N PHE A 63 -9.83 -14.33 -23.11
CA PHE A 63 -8.64 -14.34 -22.25
C PHE A 63 -7.44 -13.70 -22.93
N ASP A 64 -6.96 -12.57 -22.37
CA ASP A 64 -5.68 -12.00 -22.79
C ASP A 64 -4.49 -12.71 -22.13
N VAL A 65 -4.20 -13.92 -22.62
CA VAL A 65 -3.06 -14.74 -22.14
C VAL A 65 -1.72 -14.04 -22.39
N SER A 66 -1.63 -13.21 -23.42
CA SER A 66 -0.40 -12.48 -23.76
C SER A 66 -0.05 -11.44 -22.70
N SER A 67 -1.05 -10.73 -22.18
CA SER A 67 -0.88 -9.82 -21.04
C SER A 67 -0.35 -10.55 -19.81
N ILE A 68 -0.84 -11.75 -19.50
CA ILE A 68 -0.37 -12.53 -18.34
C ILE A 68 1.11 -12.89 -18.43
N LEU A 69 1.58 -13.33 -19.60
CA LEU A 69 2.99 -13.65 -19.78
C LEU A 69 3.86 -12.42 -19.62
N SER A 70 3.44 -11.28 -20.19
CA SER A 70 4.11 -9.98 -20.00
C SER A 70 4.13 -9.56 -18.52
N ASN A 71 3.05 -9.83 -17.78
CA ASN A 71 2.97 -9.52 -16.35
C ASN A 71 3.93 -10.37 -15.52
N ILE A 72 4.09 -11.66 -15.84
CA ILE A 72 5.06 -12.54 -15.19
C ILE A 72 6.49 -12.10 -15.49
N GLU A 73 6.80 -11.75 -16.75
CA GLU A 73 8.12 -11.23 -17.14
C GLU A 73 8.44 -9.94 -16.37
N SER A 74 7.52 -8.97 -16.37
CA SER A 74 7.67 -7.70 -15.65
C SER A 74 7.81 -7.91 -14.14
N ALA A 75 7.03 -8.80 -13.53
CA ALA A 75 7.11 -9.08 -12.11
C ALA A 75 8.39 -9.81 -11.71
N THR A 76 8.90 -10.69 -12.58
CA THR A 76 10.20 -11.35 -12.37
C THR A 76 11.30 -10.30 -12.28
N GLU A 77 11.31 -9.32 -13.19
CA GLU A 77 12.27 -8.23 -13.20
C GLU A 77 12.12 -7.31 -11.98
N MET A 78 10.89 -7.01 -11.58
CA MET A 78 10.60 -6.24 -10.36
C MET A 78 11.15 -6.94 -9.10
N ILE A 79 10.97 -8.26 -8.99
CA ILE A 79 11.49 -9.03 -7.85
C ILE A 79 13.03 -9.03 -7.86
N LYS A 80 13.66 -9.16 -9.03
CA LYS A 80 15.13 -9.06 -9.14
C LYS A 80 15.66 -7.73 -8.63
N LYS A 81 15.08 -6.61 -9.09
CA LYS A 81 15.45 -5.27 -8.60
C LYS A 81 15.24 -5.13 -7.09
N THR A 82 14.15 -5.70 -6.58
CA THR A 82 13.87 -5.72 -5.13
C THR A 82 14.95 -6.48 -4.36
N ILE A 83 15.38 -7.64 -4.88
CA ILE A 83 16.48 -8.44 -4.31
C ILE A 83 17.79 -7.65 -4.35
N GLU A 84 18.11 -7.03 -5.48
CA GLU A 84 19.30 -6.19 -5.63
C GLU A 84 19.31 -5.03 -4.63
N GLU A 85 18.17 -4.36 -4.42
CA GLU A 85 18.04 -3.29 -3.43
C GLU A 85 18.29 -3.77 -2.01
N LEU A 86 17.71 -4.93 -1.66
CA LEU A 86 17.91 -5.57 -0.35
C LEU A 86 19.38 -5.94 -0.13
N GLU A 87 20.05 -6.48 -1.16
CA GLU A 87 21.47 -6.84 -1.11
C GLU A 87 22.39 -5.61 -1.09
N SER A 88 22.05 -4.53 -1.78
CA SER A 88 22.86 -3.31 -1.86
C SER A 88 22.91 -2.49 -0.56
N ASP A 89 21.91 -2.61 0.32
CA ASP A 89 21.91 -1.98 1.66
C ASP A 89 22.81 -2.74 2.67
N SER A 90 23.63 -3.69 2.21
CA SER A 90 24.66 -4.34 3.05
C SER A 90 25.96 -3.52 3.05
N ASP A 91 26.23 -2.88 4.18
CA ASP A 91 27.44 -2.09 4.44
C ASP A 91 28.71 -2.93 4.18
N PRO A 92 29.68 -2.50 3.35
CA PRO A 92 30.84 -3.32 2.95
C PRO A 92 31.86 -3.60 4.07
N VAL A 93 31.60 -3.17 5.31
CA VAL A 93 32.52 -3.35 6.45
C VAL A 93 31.89 -4.21 7.55
N GLN A 94 31.70 -5.51 7.29
CA GLN A 94 31.72 -6.50 8.39
C GLN A 94 32.45 -7.79 7.99
N PRO A 95 33.52 -8.17 8.71
CA PRO A 95 34.16 -9.47 8.53
C PRO A 95 33.26 -10.57 9.12
N CYS A 96 33.01 -11.58 8.29
CA CYS A 96 32.68 -12.97 8.58
C CYS A 96 31.92 -13.30 9.89
N ASN A 97 30.72 -13.90 9.73
CA ASN A 97 29.94 -14.70 10.69
C ASN A 97 28.81 -14.04 11.49
N VAL A 98 28.01 -13.17 10.86
CA VAL A 98 26.64 -12.91 11.34
C VAL A 98 25.64 -13.11 10.18
N ARG A 99 25.15 -14.35 10.01
CA ARG A 99 23.87 -14.58 9.32
C ARG A 99 22.75 -14.16 10.27
N SER A 100 22.24 -12.93 10.17
CA SER A 100 20.91 -12.49 10.65
C SER A 100 20.82 -10.97 10.83
N MET A 101 20.96 -10.19 9.75
CA MET A 101 20.37 -8.85 9.73
C MET A 101 19.19 -8.86 8.76
N PRO A 102 17.93 -8.84 9.22
CA PRO A 102 16.80 -8.42 8.39
C PRO A 102 17.13 -7.06 7.73
N GLN A 103 17.23 -7.07 6.42
CA GLN A 103 17.47 -5.89 5.58
C GLN A 103 16.21 -5.02 5.62
N VAL A 104 16.28 -3.87 6.30
CA VAL A 104 15.14 -2.96 6.43
C VAL A 104 15.19 -1.95 5.30
N LEU A 105 14.30 -2.10 4.31
CA LEU A 105 14.13 -1.10 3.26
C LEU A 105 13.69 0.25 3.84
N CYS A 106 14.19 1.34 3.28
CA CYS A 106 13.66 2.67 3.58
C CYS A 106 12.25 2.85 3.02
N ASP A 107 11.49 3.79 3.59
CA ASP A 107 10.08 4.00 3.24
C ASP A 107 9.87 4.37 1.76
N THR A 108 10.78 5.15 1.17
CA THR A 108 10.73 5.48 -0.25
C THR A 108 10.84 4.21 -1.11
N LYS A 109 11.84 3.34 -0.86
CA LYS A 109 12.01 2.07 -1.59
C LYS A 109 10.79 1.16 -1.41
N LYS A 110 10.28 1.03 -0.17
CA LYS A 110 9.06 0.24 0.10
C LYS A 110 7.88 0.71 -0.74
N LYS A 111 7.66 2.01 -0.87
CA LYS A 111 6.55 2.56 -1.67
C LYS A 111 6.72 2.30 -3.16
N MET A 112 7.94 2.43 -3.68
CA MET A 112 8.25 2.08 -5.08
C MET A 112 7.96 0.61 -5.38
N ILE A 113 8.41 -0.29 -4.50
CA ILE A 113 8.15 -1.73 -4.62
C ILE A 113 6.65 -2.02 -4.45
N ALA A 114 5.98 -1.37 -3.50
CA ALA A 114 4.57 -1.56 -3.19
C ALA A 114 3.66 -1.30 -4.40
N SER A 115 3.89 -0.21 -5.13
CA SER A 115 3.09 0.13 -6.32
C SER A 115 3.14 -1.01 -7.37
N GLY A 116 4.35 -1.46 -7.72
CA GLY A 116 4.53 -2.58 -8.65
C GLY A 116 3.96 -3.90 -8.12
N ALA A 117 4.16 -4.18 -6.83
CA ALA A 117 3.72 -5.42 -6.20
C ALA A 117 2.18 -5.54 -6.10
N VAL A 118 1.50 -4.46 -5.72
CA VAL A 118 0.02 -4.36 -5.71
C VAL A 118 -0.53 -4.53 -7.12
N LYS A 119 0.05 -3.84 -8.10
CA LYS A 119 -0.36 -3.94 -9.51
C LYS A 119 -0.23 -5.36 -10.04
N HIS A 120 0.92 -6.00 -9.79
CA HIS A 120 1.13 -7.38 -10.17
C HIS A 120 0.09 -8.31 -9.52
N ASP A 121 -0.14 -8.17 -8.21
CA ASP A 121 -1.09 -9.00 -7.49
C ASP A 121 -2.52 -8.84 -8.02
N HIS A 122 -2.94 -7.60 -8.28
CA HIS A 122 -4.24 -7.31 -8.88
C HIS A 122 -4.42 -7.97 -10.25
N LYS A 123 -3.42 -7.85 -11.13
CA LYS A 123 -3.45 -8.48 -12.47
C LYS A 123 -3.54 -10.01 -12.39
N ILE A 124 -2.81 -10.63 -11.46
CA ILE A 124 -2.93 -12.07 -11.21
C ILE A 124 -4.32 -12.41 -10.69
N MET A 125 -4.86 -11.67 -9.72
CA MET A 125 -6.19 -11.92 -9.15
C MET A 125 -7.31 -11.77 -10.18
N ARG A 126 -7.23 -10.77 -11.07
CA ARG A 126 -8.17 -10.59 -12.19
C ARG A 126 -8.14 -11.80 -13.12
N PHE A 127 -6.96 -12.21 -13.56
CA PHE A 127 -6.80 -13.43 -14.36
C PHE A 127 -7.40 -14.65 -13.65
N MET A 128 -7.17 -14.78 -12.34
CA MET A 128 -7.75 -15.87 -11.57
C MET A 128 -9.29 -15.82 -11.51
N LYS A 129 -9.88 -14.63 -11.49
CA LYS A 129 -11.33 -14.41 -11.54
C LYS A 129 -11.89 -14.80 -12.91
N ASP A 130 -11.24 -14.37 -13.98
CA ASP A 130 -11.65 -14.68 -15.36
C ASP A 130 -11.57 -16.19 -15.64
N LEU A 131 -10.54 -16.87 -15.11
CA LEU A 131 -10.43 -18.32 -15.20
C LEU A 131 -11.58 -19.05 -14.48
N LYS A 132 -12.15 -18.47 -13.42
CA LYS A 132 -13.25 -19.07 -12.67
C LYS A 132 -14.60 -18.87 -13.36
N THR A 133 -14.81 -17.75 -14.03
CA THR A 133 -16.08 -17.40 -14.68
C THR A 133 -16.32 -18.17 -15.99
N ASN A 134 -15.26 -18.57 -16.70
CA ASN A 134 -15.33 -19.07 -18.08
C ASN A 134 -15.53 -20.60 -18.25
N GLN A 135 -16.14 -21.30 -17.28
CA GLN A 135 -16.56 -22.73 -17.35
C GLN A 135 -15.50 -23.81 -17.71
N LYS A 136 -14.27 -23.46 -18.13
CA LYS A 136 -13.14 -24.38 -18.30
C LYS A 136 -12.26 -24.37 -17.05
N PRO A 137 -12.14 -25.48 -16.30
CA PRO A 137 -11.30 -25.52 -15.12
C PRO A 137 -9.82 -25.64 -15.54
N PHE A 138 -9.01 -24.66 -15.15
CA PHE A 138 -7.54 -24.69 -15.25
C PHE A 138 -6.92 -24.88 -13.85
N PRO A 139 -7.06 -26.08 -13.23
CA PRO A 139 -6.70 -26.31 -11.84
C PRO A 139 -5.21 -26.21 -11.56
N ALA A 140 -4.34 -26.54 -12.51
CA ALA A 140 -2.89 -26.43 -12.31
C ALA A 140 -2.44 -24.97 -12.31
N ILE A 141 -2.96 -24.14 -13.22
CA ILE A 141 -2.74 -22.68 -13.21
C ILE A 141 -3.27 -22.10 -11.90
N GLN A 142 -4.51 -22.45 -11.53
CA GLN A 142 -5.14 -21.95 -10.31
C GLN A 142 -4.32 -22.26 -9.06
N LYS A 143 -3.90 -23.50 -8.92
CA LYS A 143 -3.09 -23.94 -7.79
C LYS A 143 -1.73 -23.24 -7.75
N LEU A 144 -1.04 -23.13 -8.89
CA LEU A 144 0.29 -22.52 -8.95
C LEU A 144 0.25 -21.04 -8.56
N PHE A 145 -0.66 -20.25 -9.15
CA PHE A 145 -0.71 -18.81 -8.90
C PHE A 145 -1.35 -18.46 -7.55
N GLN A 146 -2.48 -19.06 -7.18
CA GLN A 146 -3.17 -18.70 -5.92
C GLN A 146 -2.40 -19.15 -4.68
N VAL A 147 -1.89 -20.39 -4.68
CA VAL A 147 -1.39 -21.02 -3.46
C VAL A 147 0.13 -20.96 -3.36
N GLU A 148 0.84 -20.97 -4.49
CA GLU A 148 2.31 -21.07 -4.45
C GLU A 148 3.00 -19.76 -4.72
N MET A 149 2.68 -19.09 -5.82
CA MET A 149 3.40 -17.88 -6.22
C MET A 149 2.85 -16.63 -5.50
N SER A 150 1.54 -16.35 -5.62
CA SER A 150 0.94 -15.15 -5.01
C SER A 150 1.07 -15.17 -3.48
N TYR A 151 0.67 -16.26 -2.81
CA TYR A 151 0.79 -16.34 -1.34
C TYR A 151 2.22 -16.13 -0.84
N LYS A 152 3.22 -16.80 -1.44
CA LYS A 152 4.62 -16.65 -1.02
C LYS A 152 5.12 -15.23 -1.24
N LEU A 153 4.81 -14.67 -2.40
CA LEU A 153 5.21 -13.31 -2.77
C LEU A 153 4.56 -12.26 -1.85
N ARG A 154 3.25 -12.35 -1.59
CA ARG A 154 2.55 -11.51 -0.61
C ARG A 154 3.15 -11.64 0.78
N THR A 155 3.48 -12.86 1.22
CA THR A 155 4.11 -13.08 2.52
C THR A 155 5.48 -12.41 2.60
N ALA A 156 6.27 -12.46 1.52
CA ALA A 156 7.55 -11.77 1.41
C ALA A 156 7.40 -10.26 1.50
N TYR A 157 6.51 -9.68 0.69
CA TYR A 157 6.24 -8.26 0.73
C TYR A 157 5.68 -7.79 2.08
N ASN A 158 4.76 -8.55 2.70
CA ASN A 158 4.23 -8.21 4.01
C ASN A 158 5.32 -8.14 5.09
N LYS A 159 6.31 -9.05 5.06
CA LYS A 159 7.47 -8.97 5.96
C LYS A 159 8.35 -7.74 5.73
N MET A 160 8.38 -7.25 4.50
CA MET A 160 9.07 -6.01 4.12
C MET A 160 8.23 -4.76 4.45
N GLY A 161 7.02 -4.93 4.96
CA GLY A 161 6.07 -3.85 5.23
C GLY A 161 5.32 -3.33 4.01
N ILE A 162 5.21 -4.17 3.00
CA ILE A 162 4.51 -3.87 1.77
C ILE A 162 3.23 -4.68 1.76
N ASP A 163 2.11 -4.00 1.98
CA ASP A 163 0.79 -4.60 1.83
C ASP A 163 0.43 -4.66 0.34
N THR A 164 0.38 -5.88 -0.19
CA THR A 164 0.10 -6.15 -1.60
C THR A 164 -1.35 -6.52 -1.85
N LYS A 165 -2.14 -6.72 -0.79
CA LYS A 165 -3.52 -7.16 -0.93
C LYS A 165 -4.38 -5.93 -1.27
N GLY A 166 -4.83 -5.86 -2.51
CA GLY A 166 -5.77 -4.82 -2.93
C GLY A 166 -7.12 -5.00 -2.25
N CYS A 167 -7.83 -3.91 -1.97
CA CYS A 167 -9.14 -3.96 -1.35
C CYS A 167 -10.13 -4.86 -2.12
N GLU A 168 -10.78 -5.78 -1.42
CA GLU A 168 -11.68 -6.79 -1.99
C GLU A 168 -13.01 -6.20 -2.48
N THR A 169 -13.36 -4.99 -2.05
CA THR A 169 -14.66 -4.34 -2.34
C THR A 169 -14.60 -3.26 -3.41
N CYS A 170 -13.42 -2.86 -3.89
CA CYS A 170 -13.31 -1.87 -4.97
C CYS A 170 -13.78 -2.45 -6.30
N GLU A 171 -14.65 -1.72 -6.99
CA GLU A 171 -15.08 -2.06 -8.35
C GLU A 171 -14.15 -1.46 -9.42
N LEU A 172 -13.38 -0.43 -9.06
CA LEU A 172 -12.43 0.24 -9.95
C LEU A 172 -11.02 -0.33 -9.85
N GLU A 173 -10.37 -0.39 -11.00
CA GLU A 173 -8.97 -0.76 -11.13
C GLU A 173 -8.09 0.49 -11.15
N ASP A 174 -6.88 0.38 -10.63
CA ASP A 174 -5.87 1.43 -10.74
C ASP A 174 -4.96 1.06 -11.91
N ASP A 175 -5.28 1.60 -13.09
CA ASP A 175 -4.81 1.05 -14.36
C ASP A 175 -3.86 2.01 -15.08
N SER A 176 -2.83 2.50 -14.38
CA SER A 176 -1.82 3.38 -15.00
C SER A 176 -0.41 3.10 -14.48
N GLU A 177 0.55 3.15 -15.39
CA GLU A 177 2.00 3.05 -15.11
C GLU A 177 2.51 4.44 -14.78
N TRP A 178 2.30 4.87 -13.53
CA TRP A 178 2.86 6.12 -13.03
C TRP A 178 4.35 5.93 -12.71
N GLU A 179 5.19 6.83 -13.21
CA GLU A 179 6.59 6.88 -12.82
C GLU A 179 6.68 7.45 -11.39
N VAL A 180 7.22 6.67 -10.46
CA VAL A 180 7.34 7.11 -9.07
C VAL A 180 8.52 8.06 -8.93
N GLN A 181 8.24 9.29 -8.49
CA GLN A 181 9.23 10.32 -8.26
C GLN A 181 9.30 10.68 -6.77
N LYS A 182 10.52 10.77 -6.24
CA LYS A 182 10.74 11.33 -4.90
C LYS A 182 10.81 12.85 -4.99
N PRO A 183 10.02 13.60 -4.21
CA PRO A 183 10.11 15.06 -4.16
C PRO A 183 11.33 15.53 -3.39
N SER A 184 11.78 16.75 -3.66
CA SER A 184 12.64 17.50 -2.74
C SER A 184 11.78 18.04 -1.59
N GLU A 185 12.29 17.98 -0.37
CA GLU A 185 11.59 18.45 0.83
C GLU A 185 12.30 19.66 1.44
N VAL A 186 11.54 20.70 1.75
CA VAL A 186 12.01 21.87 2.48
C VAL A 186 11.13 22.06 3.71
N THR A 187 11.73 22.01 4.89
CA THR A 187 11.02 22.25 6.16
C THR A 187 11.08 23.72 6.52
N ALA A 188 9.92 24.38 6.58
CA ALA A 188 9.77 25.75 7.05
C ALA A 188 8.65 25.80 8.09
N ASP A 189 8.91 26.37 9.27
CA ASP A 189 7.91 26.64 10.32
C ASP A 189 6.96 25.46 10.62
N ALA A 190 7.53 24.26 10.83
CA ALA A 190 6.85 22.99 11.10
C ALA A 190 6.06 22.35 9.93
N ASN A 191 5.94 23.01 8.79
CA ASN A 191 5.33 22.43 7.58
C ASN A 191 6.41 21.98 6.57
N ILE A 192 6.17 20.83 5.95
CA ILE A 192 7.03 20.30 4.89
C ILE A 192 6.47 20.74 3.55
N LYS A 193 7.27 21.48 2.79
CA LYS A 193 6.99 21.84 1.40
C LYS A 193 7.72 20.87 0.47
N TYR A 194 6.97 20.31 -0.47
CA TYR A 194 7.45 19.39 -1.49
C TYR A 194 7.67 20.14 -2.81
N SER A 195 8.75 19.81 -3.51
CA SER A 195 9.02 20.31 -4.85
C SER A 195 9.40 19.17 -5.80
N VAL A 196 8.82 19.18 -6.99
CA VAL A 196 9.12 18.22 -8.07
C VAL A 196 9.32 18.97 -9.37
N SER A 197 10.18 18.44 -10.24
CA SER A 197 10.31 18.87 -11.63
C SER A 197 10.39 17.63 -12.50
N SER A 198 9.59 17.61 -13.56
CA SER A 198 9.39 16.44 -14.40
C SER A 198 9.33 16.85 -15.86
N SER A 199 9.83 15.99 -16.75
CA SER A 199 9.61 16.12 -18.19
C SER A 199 8.19 15.68 -18.57
N ALA A 200 7.84 15.72 -19.86
CA ALA A 200 6.61 15.12 -20.35
C ALA A 200 6.44 13.66 -19.89
N GLY A 201 5.30 13.33 -19.30
CA GLY A 201 5.05 12.01 -18.72
C GLY A 201 3.90 11.96 -17.72
N GLN A 202 3.84 10.86 -16.97
CA GLN A 202 2.87 10.60 -15.91
C GLN A 202 3.62 10.16 -14.66
N TYR A 203 3.46 10.91 -13.57
CA TYR A 203 4.27 10.73 -12.37
C TYR A 203 3.40 10.60 -11.12
N GLU A 204 3.88 9.82 -10.15
CA GLU A 204 3.32 9.72 -8.80
C GLU A 204 4.38 10.11 -7.77
N CYS A 205 4.03 11.00 -6.84
CA CYS A 205 4.90 11.34 -5.74
C CYS A 205 4.95 10.18 -4.73
N SER A 206 6.16 9.65 -4.47
CA SER A 206 6.36 8.62 -3.47
C SER A 206 5.95 9.07 -2.06
N GLU A 207 6.02 10.36 -1.76
CA GLU A 207 5.84 10.85 -0.40
C GLU A 207 4.39 11.23 -0.07
N THR A 208 3.60 11.61 -1.06
CA THR A 208 2.22 12.11 -0.84
C THR A 208 1.17 11.36 -1.63
N GLY A 209 1.56 10.53 -2.59
CA GLY A 209 0.64 9.86 -3.50
C GLY A 209 -0.02 10.79 -4.52
N LEU A 210 0.35 12.08 -4.57
CA LEU A 210 -0.14 13.02 -5.59
C LEU A 210 0.34 12.55 -6.98
N ARG A 211 -0.54 12.53 -7.98
CA ARG A 211 -0.15 12.19 -9.36
C ARG A 211 -0.43 13.32 -10.32
N TRP A 212 0.41 13.45 -11.36
CA TRP A 212 0.27 14.49 -12.37
C TRP A 212 0.68 13.98 -13.76
N ARG A 213 0.00 14.50 -14.79
CA ARG A 213 0.33 14.27 -16.21
C ARG A 213 0.65 15.59 -16.88
N CYS A 214 1.75 15.61 -17.63
CA CYS A 214 2.17 16.77 -18.43
C CYS A 214 2.70 16.33 -19.79
N ASP A 215 2.53 17.19 -20.79
CA ASP A 215 3.04 17.05 -22.15
C ASP A 215 4.35 17.82 -22.38
N THR A 216 4.69 18.71 -21.46
CA THR A 216 5.95 19.47 -21.41
C THR A 216 6.62 19.33 -20.04
N ASP A 217 7.80 19.92 -19.93
CA ASP A 217 8.46 20.08 -18.64
C ASP A 217 7.58 20.92 -17.70
N VAL A 218 7.45 20.47 -16.46
CA VAL A 218 6.66 21.11 -15.41
C VAL A 218 7.38 21.08 -14.08
N SER A 219 7.19 22.14 -13.28
CA SER A 219 7.65 22.20 -11.90
C SER A 219 6.48 22.51 -10.97
N LEU A 220 6.37 21.73 -9.90
CA LEU A 220 5.31 21.84 -8.91
C LEU A 220 5.92 22.09 -7.53
N GLU A 221 5.25 22.93 -6.76
CA GLU A 221 5.44 23.06 -5.33
C GLU A 221 4.12 22.80 -4.62
N TYR A 222 4.15 22.02 -3.55
CA TYR A 222 2.95 21.73 -2.78
C TYR A 222 3.23 21.34 -1.34
N GLN A 223 2.19 21.39 -0.51
CA GLN A 223 2.24 20.98 0.89
C GLN A 223 0.89 20.46 1.34
N PHE A 224 0.89 19.67 2.42
CA PHE A 224 -0.34 19.34 3.12
C PHE A 224 -0.83 20.54 3.93
N VAL A 225 -2.15 20.71 3.99
CA VAL A 225 -2.82 21.75 4.78
C VAL A 225 -3.86 21.09 5.68
N ASP A 226 -4.06 21.64 6.87
CA ASP A 226 -5.09 21.14 7.78
C ASP A 226 -6.48 21.62 7.34
N TRP A 227 -7.44 20.70 7.28
CA TRP A 227 -8.83 21.01 6.96
C TRP A 227 -9.47 22.01 7.92
N GLU A 228 -8.96 22.14 9.15
CA GLU A 228 -9.40 23.12 10.16
C GLU A 228 -9.10 24.57 9.75
N SER A 229 -8.22 24.79 8.77
CA SER A 229 -7.94 26.13 8.23
C SER A 229 -9.05 26.67 7.31
N LEU A 230 -9.96 25.81 6.85
CA LEU A 230 -11.05 26.21 5.95
C LEU A 230 -12.27 26.74 6.70
N HIS A 231 -13.08 27.55 6.01
CA HIS A 231 -14.28 28.14 6.58
C HIS A 231 -15.28 27.06 7.06
N GLU A 232 -15.78 27.20 8.29
CA GLU A 232 -16.66 26.20 8.93
C GLU A 232 -17.90 25.86 8.10
N ASP A 233 -18.43 26.81 7.32
CA ASP A 233 -19.62 26.59 6.50
C ASP A 233 -19.43 25.53 5.41
N ILE A 234 -18.23 25.38 4.86
CA ILE A 234 -17.91 24.31 3.92
C ILE A 234 -17.97 22.97 4.66
N MET A 235 -17.36 22.92 5.84
CA MET A 235 -17.21 21.71 6.66
C MET A 235 -18.51 21.26 7.36
N LYS A 236 -19.55 22.11 7.37
CA LYS A 236 -20.91 21.76 7.82
C LYS A 236 -21.58 20.77 6.87
N ASN A 237 -21.49 21.02 5.57
CA ASN A 237 -22.21 20.23 4.55
C ASN A 237 -21.34 19.17 3.86
N TYR A 238 -20.02 19.30 3.97
CA TYR A 238 -19.07 18.41 3.31
C TYR A 238 -18.07 17.82 4.29
N LYS A 239 -17.57 16.64 3.96
CA LYS A 239 -16.55 15.94 4.73
C LYS A 239 -15.35 15.55 3.88
N PRO A 240 -14.12 15.60 4.44
CA PRO A 240 -12.92 15.21 3.74
C PRO A 240 -12.97 13.75 3.31
N CYS A 241 -12.54 13.52 2.09
CA CYS A 241 -12.34 12.21 1.50
C CYS A 241 -10.87 11.93 1.12
N GLY A 242 -10.00 12.91 1.36
CA GLY A 242 -8.55 12.85 1.16
C GLY A 242 -7.85 14.00 1.89
N PRO A 243 -6.51 14.09 1.81
CA PRO A 243 -5.78 15.25 2.33
C PRO A 243 -6.13 16.54 1.56
N LEU A 244 -6.07 17.67 2.25
CA LEU A 244 -6.09 18.99 1.63
C LEU A 244 -4.65 19.36 1.25
N MET A 245 -4.46 19.85 0.03
CA MET A 245 -3.16 20.20 -0.51
C MET A 245 -3.18 21.63 -1.05
N ASP A 246 -2.17 22.41 -0.69
CA ASP A 246 -1.87 23.68 -1.36
C ASP A 246 -0.89 23.38 -2.49
N ILE A 247 -1.32 23.57 -3.74
CA ILE A 247 -0.55 23.18 -4.93
C ILE A 247 -0.32 24.41 -5.79
N THR A 248 0.92 24.61 -6.23
CA THR A 248 1.33 25.68 -7.14
C THR A 248 2.19 25.11 -8.26
N VAL A 249 1.84 25.42 -9.51
CA VAL A 249 2.74 25.21 -10.65
C VAL A 249 3.69 26.39 -10.73
N THR A 250 4.98 26.15 -10.55
CA THR A 250 6.01 27.19 -10.61
C THR A 250 6.55 27.39 -12.03
N SER A 251 6.42 26.39 -12.90
CA SER A 251 6.78 26.45 -14.32
C SER A 251 6.02 25.39 -15.13
N GLY A 252 5.67 25.71 -16.38
CA GLY A 252 4.98 24.80 -17.30
C GLY A 252 3.46 24.74 -17.10
N THR A 253 2.84 23.70 -17.65
CA THR A 253 1.39 23.43 -17.56
C THR A 253 1.14 21.96 -17.27
N LEU A 254 0.11 21.66 -16.48
CA LEU A 254 -0.37 20.29 -16.24
C LEU A 254 -1.64 20.01 -17.04
N GLU A 255 -1.70 18.84 -17.66
CA GLU A 255 -2.92 18.35 -18.30
C GLU A 255 -3.86 17.72 -17.27
N GLU A 256 -3.30 16.99 -16.30
CA GLU A 256 -4.07 16.28 -15.29
C GLU A 256 -3.40 16.36 -13.92
N ILE A 257 -4.23 16.41 -12.88
CA ILE A 257 -3.82 16.16 -11.50
C ILE A 257 -4.77 15.15 -10.87
N HIS A 258 -4.21 14.26 -10.07
CA HIS A 258 -4.93 13.17 -9.43
C HIS A 258 -4.71 13.30 -7.93
N LEU A 259 -5.74 13.76 -7.23
CA LEU A 259 -5.71 13.97 -5.78
C LEU A 259 -5.95 12.65 -5.05
N PRO A 260 -5.10 12.24 -4.10
CA PRO A 260 -5.34 11.01 -3.36
C PRO A 260 -6.63 11.09 -2.52
N HIS A 261 -7.33 9.97 -2.42
CA HIS A 261 -8.50 9.82 -1.56
C HIS A 261 -8.49 8.46 -0.85
N PHE A 262 -9.21 8.38 0.27
CA PHE A 262 -9.41 7.14 1.02
C PHE A 262 -10.81 6.53 0.79
N ILE A 263 -11.61 7.02 -0.16
CA ILE A 263 -12.90 6.42 -0.52
C ILE A 263 -12.67 5.04 -1.15
N CYS A 264 -13.48 4.05 -0.76
CA CYS A 264 -13.59 2.80 -1.48
C CYS A 264 -14.66 2.94 -2.57
N VAL A 265 -14.20 3.00 -3.82
CA VAL A 265 -15.11 3.23 -4.94
C VAL A 265 -15.84 1.95 -5.33
N ASP A 266 -17.13 1.94 -5.02
CA ASP A 266 -18.16 0.96 -5.37
C ASP A 266 -19.31 1.61 -6.16
N SER A 267 -20.28 0.80 -6.59
CA SER A 267 -21.48 1.28 -7.29
C SER A 267 -22.28 2.38 -6.55
N VAL A 268 -22.18 2.50 -5.22
CA VAL A 268 -22.87 3.54 -4.42
C VAL A 268 -22.12 4.87 -4.46
N SER A 269 -20.80 4.83 -4.29
CA SER A 269 -19.91 6.01 -4.31
C SER A 269 -19.62 6.54 -5.72
N SER A 270 -19.85 5.73 -6.76
CA SER A 270 -19.69 6.11 -8.17
C SER A 270 -20.76 7.08 -8.72
N SER A 271 -21.76 7.46 -7.92
CA SER A 271 -22.75 8.43 -8.37
C SER A 271 -22.09 9.79 -8.59
N ASP A 272 -22.35 10.34 -9.77
CA ASP A 272 -21.70 11.50 -10.39
C ASP A 272 -21.69 12.81 -9.54
N ASP A 273 -22.51 12.86 -8.49
CA ASP A 273 -22.64 14.01 -7.59
C ASP A 273 -22.20 13.76 -6.14
N ALA A 274 -21.79 12.55 -5.77
CA ALA A 274 -21.50 12.26 -4.37
C ALA A 274 -20.16 12.79 -3.88
N VAL A 275 -19.17 12.77 -4.76
CA VAL A 275 -17.79 13.18 -4.49
C VAL A 275 -17.43 14.31 -5.44
N LYS A 276 -16.79 15.34 -4.91
CA LYS A 276 -16.34 16.52 -5.66
C LYS A 276 -14.91 16.87 -5.27
N ALA A 277 -14.21 17.57 -6.16
CA ALA A 277 -13.01 18.28 -5.77
C ALA A 277 -13.39 19.66 -5.24
N LEU A 278 -12.95 19.98 -4.03
CA LEU A 278 -12.96 21.32 -3.49
C LEU A 278 -11.78 22.08 -4.06
N HIS A 279 -12.04 23.29 -4.52
CA HIS A 279 -11.03 24.23 -5.00
C HIS A 279 -11.24 25.59 -4.31
N VAL A 280 -10.25 26.04 -3.52
CA VAL A 280 -10.33 27.28 -2.74
C VAL A 280 -9.22 28.24 -3.15
N ASN A 281 -9.61 29.32 -3.82
CA ASN A 281 -8.71 30.39 -4.26
C ASN A 281 -8.99 31.67 -3.48
N GLY A 282 -8.10 31.99 -2.54
CA GLY A 282 -8.29 33.11 -1.62
C GLY A 282 -9.56 32.93 -0.79
N SER A 283 -10.55 33.80 -1.02
CA SER A 283 -11.85 33.77 -0.33
C SER A 283 -12.95 33.01 -1.09
N GLU A 284 -12.70 32.58 -2.32
CA GLU A 284 -13.68 31.90 -3.16
C GLU A 284 -13.48 30.39 -3.09
N ALA A 285 -14.56 29.66 -2.81
CA ALA A 285 -14.59 28.21 -2.81
C ALA A 285 -15.53 27.71 -3.92
N SER A 286 -15.05 26.76 -4.72
CA SER A 286 -15.80 26.13 -5.80
C SER A 286 -15.72 24.62 -5.71
N LEU A 287 -16.74 23.94 -6.24
CA LEU A 287 -16.85 22.48 -6.25
C LEU A 287 -16.82 22.01 -7.70
N GLU A 288 -15.82 21.21 -8.03
CA GLU A 288 -15.58 20.70 -9.37
C GLU A 288 -15.93 19.22 -9.46
N ARG A 289 -16.38 18.78 -10.64
CA ARG A 289 -16.56 17.35 -10.92
C ARG A 289 -15.18 16.73 -11.07
N CYS A 290 -14.99 15.56 -10.50
CA CYS A 290 -13.78 14.78 -10.66
C CYS A 290 -14.12 13.36 -11.12
N GLU A 291 -13.21 12.76 -11.87
CA GLU A 291 -13.31 11.34 -12.24
C GLU A 291 -12.63 10.51 -11.16
N LEU A 292 -13.38 9.64 -10.48
CA LEU A 292 -12.81 8.78 -9.46
C LEU A 292 -12.12 7.58 -10.10
N THR A 293 -10.91 7.31 -9.63
CA THR A 293 -10.20 6.05 -9.79
C THR A 293 -10.18 5.33 -8.45
N ARG A 294 -9.45 4.22 -8.32
CA ARG A 294 -9.45 3.43 -7.08
C ARG A 294 -8.98 4.21 -5.85
N PHE A 295 -7.96 5.07 -6.00
CA PHE A 295 -7.34 5.81 -4.89
C PHE A 295 -7.18 7.30 -5.18
N HIS A 296 -7.65 7.80 -6.33
CA HIS A 296 -7.46 9.18 -6.74
C HIS A 296 -8.67 9.78 -7.42
N ALA A 297 -8.88 11.07 -7.19
CA ALA A 297 -9.82 11.91 -7.92
C ALA A 297 -9.06 12.70 -9.00
N LYS A 298 -9.35 12.41 -10.26
CA LYS A 298 -8.76 13.04 -11.43
C LYS A 298 -9.47 14.35 -11.76
N LEU A 299 -8.66 15.38 -12.00
CA LEU A 299 -9.04 16.69 -12.52
C LEU A 299 -8.26 16.98 -13.80
N LEU A 300 -8.94 17.58 -14.78
CA LEU A 300 -8.36 17.99 -16.06
C LEU A 300 -8.08 19.49 -16.07
N ASN A 301 -6.94 19.90 -16.63
CA ASN A 301 -6.51 21.29 -16.74
C ASN A 301 -6.74 22.08 -15.44
N PRO A 302 -6.25 21.58 -14.29
CA PRO A 302 -6.53 22.17 -12.99
C PRO A 302 -6.07 23.64 -12.93
N THR A 303 -6.90 24.48 -12.31
CA THR A 303 -6.46 25.77 -11.77
C THR A 303 -5.94 25.53 -10.36
N PHE A 304 -4.79 26.13 -10.02
CA PHE A 304 -4.03 25.75 -8.83
C PHE A 304 -4.26 26.69 -7.66
N SER A 305 -4.67 26.09 -6.54
CA SER A 305 -4.76 26.69 -5.21
C SER A 305 -4.96 25.56 -4.18
N LEU A 306 -5.70 25.78 -3.10
CA LEU A 306 -6.05 24.73 -2.15
C LEU A 306 -7.03 23.73 -2.79
N LEU A 307 -6.61 22.47 -2.88
CA LEU A 307 -7.35 21.38 -3.51
C LEU A 307 -7.54 20.21 -2.54
N GLY A 308 -8.74 19.64 -2.51
CA GLY A 308 -9.03 18.47 -1.68
C GLY A 308 -10.27 17.71 -2.14
N VAL A 309 -10.32 16.41 -1.89
CA VAL A 309 -11.49 15.59 -2.24
C VAL A 309 -12.51 15.65 -1.10
N ILE A 310 -13.76 15.94 -1.41
CA ILE A 310 -14.86 16.02 -0.43
C ILE A 310 -16.09 15.23 -0.88
N ALA A 311 -16.92 14.83 0.07
CA ALA A 311 -18.25 14.31 -0.21
C ALA A 311 -19.30 15.01 0.65
N HIS A 312 -20.53 15.06 0.15
CA HIS A 312 -21.64 15.62 0.90
C HIS A 312 -21.96 14.77 2.14
N LEU A 313 -22.24 15.43 3.26
CA LEU A 313 -22.39 14.81 4.59
C LEU A 313 -23.31 13.57 4.59
N HIS A 314 -24.44 13.66 3.89
CA HIS A 314 -25.44 12.58 3.88
C HIS A 314 -24.93 11.33 3.16
N GLN A 315 -24.19 11.49 2.06
CA GLN A 315 -23.62 10.35 1.34
C GLN A 315 -22.37 9.83 2.05
N TYR A 316 -21.59 10.71 2.67
CA TYR A 316 -20.37 10.38 3.39
C TYR A 316 -20.56 9.23 4.40
N PHE A 317 -21.63 9.27 5.20
CA PHE A 317 -21.89 8.22 6.20
C PHE A 317 -22.40 6.89 5.61
N THR A 318 -22.76 6.87 4.33
CA THR A 318 -23.14 5.64 3.62
C THR A 318 -21.96 4.97 2.93
N MET A 319 -20.88 5.73 2.69
CA MET A 319 -19.67 5.27 2.01
C MET A 319 -18.81 4.36 2.89
N LYS A 320 -17.89 3.66 2.23
CA LYS A 320 -16.80 2.91 2.86
C LYS A 320 -15.47 3.57 2.51
N PHE A 321 -14.50 3.39 3.38
CA PHE A 321 -13.20 4.04 3.30
C PHE A 321 -12.07 3.04 3.54
N HIS A 322 -11.04 3.14 2.73
CA HIS A 322 -9.79 2.43 2.95
C HIS A 322 -9.14 2.90 4.24
N CYS A 323 -8.70 1.93 5.03
CA CYS A 323 -8.09 2.17 6.32
C CYS A 323 -6.71 1.51 6.38
N GLU A 324 -5.86 2.00 7.27
CA GLU A 324 -4.60 1.37 7.62
C GLU A 324 -4.55 1.10 9.12
N THR A 325 -3.88 0.01 9.47
CA THR A 325 -3.53 -0.31 10.85
C THR A 325 -2.03 -0.14 11.05
N LEU A 326 -1.65 0.67 12.03
CA LEU A 326 -0.24 0.87 12.41
C LEU A 326 -0.07 0.42 13.85
N ILE A 327 0.97 -0.36 14.14
CA ILE A 327 1.23 -0.87 15.48
C ILE A 327 2.57 -0.30 15.94
N TYR A 328 2.56 0.43 17.04
CA TYR A 328 3.77 0.93 17.68
C TYR A 328 3.90 0.36 19.06
N ARG A 329 5.10 -0.11 19.38
CA ARG A 329 5.44 -0.58 20.69
C ARG A 329 6.23 0.48 21.45
N ASN A 330 5.78 0.76 22.66
CA ASN A 330 6.51 1.58 23.60
C ASN A 330 7.83 0.91 24.02
N LYS A 331 8.95 1.64 23.90
CA LYS A 331 10.29 1.13 24.24
C LYS A 331 10.66 1.24 25.72
N ILE A 332 9.93 2.04 26.51
CA ILE A 332 10.35 2.50 27.84
C ILE A 332 9.58 1.79 28.97
N ALA A 333 8.38 1.28 28.69
CA ALA A 333 7.47 0.72 29.70
C ALA A 333 7.26 -0.80 29.56
N ALA A 334 6.45 -1.37 30.47
CA ALA A 334 5.85 -2.70 30.29
C ALA A 334 5.17 -2.80 28.91
N LEU A 335 5.05 -4.03 28.37
CA LEU A 335 4.59 -4.23 26.99
C LEU A 335 3.28 -3.49 26.72
N ASN A 336 3.41 -2.40 25.97
CA ASN A 336 2.34 -1.50 25.60
C ASN A 336 2.42 -1.24 24.10
N LEU A 337 1.31 -1.47 23.42
CA LEU A 337 1.14 -1.29 22.00
C LEU A 337 0.12 -0.18 21.77
N HIS A 338 0.47 0.81 20.95
CA HIS A 338 -0.48 1.71 20.32
C HIS A 338 -0.91 1.07 18.99
N VAL A 339 -2.16 0.65 18.91
CA VAL A 339 -2.75 0.05 17.70
C VAL A 339 -3.64 1.09 17.04
N TYR A 340 -3.11 1.76 16.03
CA TYR A 340 -3.81 2.77 15.25
C TYR A 340 -4.76 2.10 14.24
N LEU A 341 -5.95 2.67 14.08
CA LEU A 341 -6.86 2.42 12.97
C LEU A 341 -7.17 3.78 12.33
N ILE A 342 -6.50 4.09 11.23
CA ILE A 342 -6.61 5.37 10.54
C ILE A 342 -7.18 5.17 9.15
N LEU A 343 -7.71 6.25 8.56
CA LEU A 343 -7.99 6.25 7.12
C LEU A 343 -6.66 6.18 6.35
N LYS A 344 -6.70 5.63 5.14
CA LYS A 344 -5.54 5.51 4.25
C LYS A 344 -5.13 6.89 3.70
N ASP A 345 -4.55 7.69 4.57
CA ASP A 345 -4.14 9.07 4.35
C ASP A 345 -2.65 9.21 4.68
N GLU A 346 -1.85 9.50 3.65
CA GLU A 346 -0.38 9.63 3.77
C GLU A 346 0.02 10.78 4.71
N LYS A 347 -0.76 11.87 4.78
CA LYS A 347 -0.51 12.95 5.75
C LYS A 347 -0.65 12.40 7.17
N LEU A 348 -1.79 11.77 7.45
CA LEU A 348 -2.09 11.24 8.77
C LEU A 348 -1.10 10.14 9.20
N LYS A 349 -0.67 9.30 8.26
CA LYS A 349 0.37 8.28 8.49
C LYS A 349 1.71 8.91 8.87
N LYS A 350 2.11 9.99 8.20
CA LYS A 350 3.32 10.76 8.56
C LYS A 350 3.19 11.39 9.93
N ASP A 351 2.05 12.00 10.24
CA ASP A 351 1.78 12.60 11.56
C ASP A 351 1.89 11.55 12.69
N VAL A 352 1.36 10.34 12.47
CA VAL A 352 1.50 9.21 13.40
C VAL A 352 2.96 8.77 13.53
N LYS A 353 3.69 8.62 12.42
CA LYS A 353 5.10 8.22 12.44
C LYS A 353 5.97 9.21 13.22
N GLU A 354 5.76 10.51 13.01
CA GLU A 354 6.50 11.55 13.74
C GLU A 354 6.15 11.53 15.25
N LYS A 355 4.86 11.39 15.59
CA LYS A 355 4.41 11.26 16.98
C LYS A 355 5.01 10.02 17.67
N GLU A 356 5.14 8.92 16.93
CA GLU A 356 5.62 7.63 17.41
C GLU A 356 7.11 7.41 17.18
N LYS A 357 7.88 8.45 16.81
CA LYS A 357 9.32 8.33 16.46
C LYS A 357 10.19 7.68 17.53
N SER A 358 9.83 7.83 18.80
CA SER A 358 10.54 7.20 19.92
C SER A 358 10.20 5.72 20.10
N ASN A 359 9.08 5.28 19.54
CA ASN A 359 8.55 3.93 19.66
C ASN A 359 9.03 3.03 18.51
N MET A 360 8.70 1.74 18.59
CA MET A 360 9.15 0.72 17.64
C MET A 360 7.96 0.29 16.79
N GLU A 361 8.02 0.50 15.48
CA GLU A 361 6.96 0.04 14.57
C GLU A 361 6.99 -1.48 14.44
N ILE A 362 5.83 -2.10 14.66
CA ILE A 362 5.56 -3.51 14.37
C ILE A 362 4.72 -3.53 13.10
N VAL A 363 5.38 -3.85 12.01
CA VAL A 363 4.78 -3.74 10.69
C VAL A 363 3.88 -4.95 10.41
N LYS A 364 2.59 -4.69 10.21
CA LYS A 364 1.56 -5.71 9.94
C LYS A 364 0.68 -5.29 8.76
N PRO A 365 0.01 -6.26 8.08
CA PRO A 365 -0.92 -5.95 6.99
C PRO A 365 -2.05 -5.04 7.46
N THR A 366 -2.70 -4.36 6.52
CA THR A 366 -3.86 -3.48 6.77
C THR A 366 -5.18 -4.24 6.56
N PRO A 367 -6.34 -3.67 6.92
CA PRO A 367 -7.64 -4.31 6.64
C PRO A 367 -7.91 -4.46 5.13
N ASP A 368 -8.33 -5.66 4.72
CA ASP A 368 -8.64 -5.99 3.32
C ASP A 368 -9.95 -5.38 2.81
N GLU A 369 -10.88 -5.14 3.73
CA GLU A 369 -12.18 -4.53 3.45
C GLU A 369 -12.17 -3.06 3.83
N ALA A 370 -12.82 -2.23 3.00
CA ALA A 370 -13.08 -0.85 3.36
C ALA A 370 -14.14 -0.73 4.46
N LEU A 371 -13.95 0.23 5.36
CA LEU A 371 -14.73 0.38 6.58
C LEU A 371 -15.67 1.58 6.49
N LYS A 372 -16.81 1.51 7.17
CA LYS A 372 -17.68 2.68 7.33
C LYS A 372 -17.13 3.60 8.40
N ILE A 373 -17.50 4.87 8.36
CA ILE A 373 -17.33 5.75 9.52
C ILE A 373 -18.35 5.32 10.57
N ASP A 374 -17.89 4.59 11.59
CA ASP A 374 -18.68 4.06 12.68
C ASP A 374 -18.01 4.34 14.04
N ASN A 375 -18.78 4.29 15.11
CA ASN A 375 -18.35 4.59 16.48
C ASN A 375 -18.09 3.35 17.35
N CYS A 376 -18.10 2.15 16.77
CA CYS A 376 -18.12 0.89 17.52
C CYS A 376 -17.03 -0.12 17.10
N TYR A 377 -15.82 0.33 16.75
CA TYR A 377 -14.71 -0.61 16.54
C TYR A 377 -14.12 -1.05 17.88
N THR A 378 -13.87 -2.34 18.06
CA THR A 378 -13.28 -2.88 19.30
C THR A 378 -12.03 -3.70 18.98
N LEU A 379 -10.97 -3.49 19.77
CA LEU A 379 -9.79 -4.33 19.73
C LEU A 379 -9.95 -5.49 20.71
N LYS A 380 -9.62 -6.71 20.26
CA LYS A 380 -9.54 -7.93 21.06
C LYS A 380 -8.14 -8.52 20.93
N THR A 381 -7.77 -9.33 21.91
CA THR A 381 -6.49 -10.03 21.92
C THR A 381 -6.64 -11.43 22.54
N SER A 382 -5.76 -12.35 22.17
CA SER A 382 -5.69 -13.70 22.73
C SER A 382 -5.09 -13.78 24.15
N CYS A 383 -4.56 -12.67 24.68
CA CYS A 383 -3.93 -12.63 26.00
C CYS A 383 -4.62 -11.66 26.98
N ASP A 384 -4.37 -11.86 28.28
CA ASP A 384 -4.87 -10.96 29.32
C ASP A 384 -4.28 -9.57 29.18
N SER A 385 -5.16 -8.60 28.94
CA SER A 385 -4.77 -7.24 28.58
C SER A 385 -5.77 -6.19 29.06
N LYS A 386 -5.32 -4.94 29.05
CA LYS A 386 -6.17 -3.76 29.26
C LYS A 386 -6.14 -2.93 27.99
N ILE A 387 -7.31 -2.65 27.43
CA ILE A 387 -7.47 -1.91 26.17
C ILE A 387 -8.24 -0.62 26.44
N LYS A 388 -7.74 0.50 25.92
CA LYS A 388 -8.43 1.80 25.95
C LYS A 388 -8.35 2.48 24.58
N PRO A 389 -9.41 3.14 24.09
CA PRO A 389 -10.77 3.07 24.61
C PRO A 389 -11.38 1.66 24.39
N PRO A 390 -12.46 1.28 25.08
CA PRO A 390 -13.15 0.01 24.83
C PRO A 390 -13.80 -0.05 23.44
N ASN A 391 -14.26 1.09 22.93
CA ASN A 391 -14.77 1.28 21.58
C ASN A 391 -14.07 2.49 20.97
N LEU A 392 -13.62 2.36 19.73
CA LEU A 392 -12.98 3.39 18.95
C LEU A 392 -13.95 3.89 17.89
N GLN A 393 -14.08 5.21 17.81
CA GLN A 393 -14.74 5.86 16.69
C GLN A 393 -13.70 6.18 15.62
N LEU A 394 -13.97 5.74 14.39
CA LEU A 394 -13.13 6.07 13.24
C LEU A 394 -13.44 7.52 12.82
N ILE A 395 -12.62 8.46 13.27
CA ILE A 395 -12.78 9.88 12.94
C ILE A 395 -11.81 10.24 11.80
N PRO A 396 -12.31 10.84 10.70
CA PRO A 396 -11.45 11.31 9.61
C PRO A 396 -10.43 12.34 10.07
N CYS A 397 -9.26 12.38 9.42
CA CYS A 397 -8.17 13.32 9.71
C CYS A 397 -7.66 13.30 11.17
N LYS A 398 -7.99 12.25 11.93
CA LYS A 398 -7.54 12.05 13.31
C LYS A 398 -6.86 10.69 13.46
N ALA A 399 -5.78 10.66 14.22
CA ALA A 399 -5.08 9.43 14.54
C ALA A 399 -5.87 8.64 15.60
N ASN A 400 -6.82 7.81 15.18
CA ASN A 400 -7.61 6.96 16.07
C ASN A 400 -6.77 5.74 16.47
N PHE A 401 -6.68 5.42 17.76
CA PHE A 401 -5.89 4.30 18.24
C PHE A 401 -6.41 3.70 19.53
N PHE A 402 -6.00 2.46 19.76
CA PHE A 402 -6.13 1.75 21.03
C PHE A 402 -4.78 1.71 21.75
N ASP A 403 -4.79 2.06 23.03
CA ASP A 403 -3.76 1.72 24.00
C ASP A 403 -4.00 0.31 24.53
N LEU A 404 -3.12 -0.62 24.15
CA LEU A 404 -3.14 -2.00 24.58
C LEU A 404 -1.99 -2.24 25.57
N TYR A 405 -2.31 -2.60 26.82
CA TYR A 405 -1.35 -2.98 27.85
C TYR A 405 -1.43 -4.50 28.10
N ILE A 406 -0.31 -5.19 27.98
CA ILE A 406 -0.22 -6.65 28.06
C ILE A 406 0.53 -7.05 29.33
N GLN A 407 -0.05 -7.96 30.11
CA GLN A 407 0.47 -8.31 31.44
C GLN A 407 1.54 -9.42 31.40
N ASP A 408 1.39 -10.43 30.53
CA ASP A 408 2.39 -11.49 30.34
C ASP A 408 2.56 -11.79 28.84
N ALA A 409 3.76 -11.60 28.33
CA ALA A 409 4.04 -11.58 26.89
C ALA A 409 5.17 -12.54 26.51
N LYS A 410 4.98 -13.83 26.86
CA LYS A 410 5.92 -14.91 26.53
C LYS A 410 5.50 -15.72 25.30
N LYS A 411 4.31 -15.45 24.77
CA LYS A 411 3.71 -16.17 23.64
C LYS A 411 3.33 -15.17 22.55
N PRO A 412 3.21 -15.62 21.29
CA PRO A 412 2.64 -14.82 20.21
C PRO A 412 1.28 -14.25 20.63
N ILE A 413 1.00 -13.03 20.18
CA ILE A 413 -0.20 -12.28 20.50
C ILE A 413 -1.04 -12.17 19.24
N GLU A 414 -2.26 -12.66 19.31
CA GLU A 414 -3.23 -12.49 18.23
C GLU A 414 -4.07 -11.26 18.54
N LEU A 415 -4.15 -10.33 17.60
CA LEU A 415 -4.98 -9.13 17.68
C LEU A 415 -6.11 -9.21 16.67
N TYR A 416 -7.27 -8.67 17.04
CA TYR A 416 -8.45 -8.62 16.19
C TYR A 416 -9.14 -7.27 16.35
N ILE A 417 -9.47 -6.60 15.26
CA ILE A 417 -10.44 -5.50 15.29
C ILE A 417 -11.79 -6.04 14.84
N LYS A 418 -12.82 -5.73 15.62
CA LYS A 418 -14.20 -6.14 15.37
C LYS A 418 -15.15 -4.96 15.28
N THR A 419 -16.21 -5.14 14.51
CA THR A 419 -17.39 -4.25 14.46
C THR A 419 -18.31 -4.47 15.65
N LYS A 420 -19.36 -3.64 15.76
CA LYS A 420 -20.43 -3.80 16.75
C LYS A 420 -21.17 -5.14 16.63
N GLU A 421 -21.30 -5.65 15.41
CA GLU A 421 -21.95 -6.92 15.09
C GLU A 421 -21.03 -8.14 15.32
N ASP A 422 -19.89 -7.95 16.00
CA ASP A 422 -18.85 -8.97 16.27
C ASP A 422 -18.18 -9.56 15.01
N LYS A 423 -18.39 -8.93 13.84
CA LYS A 423 -17.63 -9.25 12.61
C LYS A 423 -16.18 -8.80 12.78
N THR A 424 -15.22 -9.72 12.63
CA THR A 424 -13.79 -9.42 12.50
C THR A 424 -13.51 -8.76 11.15
N ILE A 425 -12.85 -7.61 11.18
CA ILE A 425 -12.48 -6.83 9.99
C ILE A 425 -10.97 -6.81 9.74
N TRP A 426 -10.20 -7.15 10.76
CA TRP A 426 -8.75 -7.22 10.70
C TRP A 426 -8.28 -8.14 11.82
N ASP A 427 -7.34 -9.00 11.50
CA ASP A 427 -6.69 -9.88 12.46
C ASP A 427 -5.22 -10.07 12.11
N VAL A 428 -4.39 -10.20 13.14
CA VAL A 428 -2.97 -10.42 12.94
C VAL A 428 -2.34 -11.15 14.12
N ASN A 429 -1.35 -11.98 13.84
CA ASN A 429 -0.48 -12.55 14.85
C ASN A 429 0.81 -11.74 14.94
N ILE A 430 1.21 -11.36 16.15
CA ILE A 430 2.50 -10.77 16.45
C ILE A 430 3.34 -11.81 17.18
N GLU A 431 4.45 -12.22 16.58
CA GLU A 431 5.39 -13.18 17.17
C GLU A 431 6.17 -12.54 18.33
N SER A 432 6.55 -13.37 19.31
CA SER A 432 7.27 -12.91 20.51
C SER A 432 8.51 -12.08 20.21
N ASP A 433 9.22 -12.39 19.12
CA ASP A 433 10.44 -11.69 18.74
C ASP A 433 10.20 -10.31 18.14
N GLU A 434 9.01 -10.07 17.55
CA GLU A 434 8.62 -8.78 16.95
C GLU A 434 8.28 -7.74 18.01
N PHE A 435 7.89 -8.17 19.21
CA PHE A 435 7.66 -7.30 20.35
C PHE A 435 8.61 -7.62 21.53
N ASN A 436 9.82 -8.11 21.29
CA ASN A 436 10.84 -8.22 22.35
C ASN A 436 12.01 -7.26 22.08
N ILE A 437 12.15 -6.18 22.89
CA ILE A 437 13.17 -5.12 22.67
C ILE A 437 14.58 -5.73 22.68
N ASN A 438 14.76 -6.85 23.38
CA ASN A 438 16.04 -7.54 23.50
C ASN A 438 16.31 -8.57 22.39
N SER A 439 15.33 -8.85 21.53
CA SER A 439 15.47 -9.74 20.37
C SER A 439 16.46 -9.14 19.35
N PRO A 440 17.27 -9.96 18.66
CA PRO A 440 18.09 -9.51 17.54
C PRO A 440 17.28 -8.70 16.51
N VAL A 441 16.04 -9.13 16.23
CA VAL A 441 15.13 -8.45 15.28
C VAL A 441 14.84 -7.00 15.68
N CYS A 442 14.68 -6.73 16.98
CA CYS A 442 14.40 -5.38 17.51
C CYS A 442 15.68 -4.56 17.75
N LYS A 443 16.80 -5.20 18.13
CA LYS A 443 18.11 -4.52 18.30
C LYS A 443 18.68 -3.97 16.99
N LEU A 444 18.27 -4.50 15.85
CA LEU A 444 18.72 -4.06 14.53
C LEU A 444 18.11 -2.72 14.09
N GLN A 445 16.88 -2.41 14.51
CA GLN A 445 16.30 -1.06 14.33
C GLN A 445 16.99 0.00 15.22
N TYR A 446 17.68 -0.41 16.29
CA TYR A 446 18.30 0.49 17.27
C TYR A 446 19.66 1.05 16.82
N ASN A 447 20.48 0.27 16.10
CA ASN A 447 21.80 0.73 15.66
C ASN A 447 21.73 1.77 14.53
N PHE A 448 20.64 1.83 13.76
CA PHE A 448 20.47 2.84 12.71
C PHE A 448 20.24 4.25 13.26
N ILE A 449 19.51 4.37 14.38
CA ILE A 449 19.18 5.66 15.01
C ILE A 449 20.42 6.25 15.72
N ILE A 450 21.21 5.44 16.41
CA ILE A 450 22.41 5.96 17.10
C ILE A 450 23.49 6.40 16.09
N HIS A 451 23.63 5.71 14.96
CA HIS A 451 24.64 6.07 13.96
C HIS A 451 24.30 7.37 13.20
N THR A 452 23.02 7.71 13.05
CA THR A 452 22.61 9.01 12.46
C THR A 452 22.83 10.18 13.42
N TYR A 453 22.68 9.99 14.73
CA TYR A 453 22.93 11.04 15.72
C TYR A 453 24.42 11.34 15.94
N LEU A 454 25.31 10.35 15.78
CA LEU A 454 26.76 10.54 15.89
C LEU A 454 27.42 11.17 14.66
N HIS A 455 26.71 11.27 13.52
CA HIS A 455 27.18 11.96 12.32
C HIS A 455 26.64 13.40 12.18
N MET A 456 25.76 13.85 13.08
CA MET A 456 25.22 15.22 13.12
C MET A 456 25.70 16.04 14.34
N LEU A 457 26.63 15.50 15.13
CA LEU A 457 27.46 16.24 16.10
C LEU A 457 28.90 16.22 15.58
#